data_AF-A0A8S0GR21-F1
#
_entry.id   AF-A0A8S0GR21-F1
#
_cell.length_a   1.000
_cell.length_b   1.000
_cell.length_c   1.000
_cell.angle_alpha   90.00
_cell.angle_beta   90.00
_cell.angle_gamma   90.00
#
_symmetry.space_group_name_H-M   'P 1'
#
loop_
_entity.id
_entity.type
_entity.pdbx_description
1 polymer ?
#
loop_
_entity_poly.entity_id
_entity_poly.type
_entity_poly.pdbx_seq_one_letter_code
_entity_poly.pdbx_strand_id
1 'polypeptide(L)'
;MDPRILLVTIDDYSLQQLGRWPWPRAIHGQLLDRLSAAEAKGVLFDVILSEPGSTVENDTRLAAALCRAGNVFLPVLRQGVARYGQDIEEIPPVPLLRNCARGLGHINAEADADGTVRSVYLREGPMLAPRAQLTWLLYQLTEAEPAFPHMPGPVNLAWPRGGCGPTRCAFPLSAPTPAFPACPMSACCGAKCRRSCCATG
;
A
#
# COMPACT_ATOMS: atom_id res chain seq x y z
N MET A 1 -15.09 9.86 -6.82
CA MET A 1 -13.65 9.58 -6.66
C MET A 1 -13.02 10.73 -5.91
N ASP A 2 -12.11 10.43 -4.99
CA ASP A 2 -11.41 11.44 -4.19
C ASP A 2 -10.18 11.94 -4.96
N PRO A 3 -10.11 13.22 -5.37
CA PRO A 3 -8.98 13.76 -6.13
C PRO A 3 -7.69 13.86 -5.32
N ARG A 4 -7.75 13.66 -4.00
CA ARG A 4 -6.59 13.69 -3.09
C ARG A 4 -5.77 12.41 -3.15
N ILE A 5 -6.25 11.37 -3.84
CA ILE A 5 -5.58 10.07 -3.98
C ILE A 5 -4.90 10.02 -5.36
N LEU A 6 -3.60 9.76 -5.36
CA LEU A 6 -2.80 9.57 -6.57
C LEU A 6 -2.26 8.14 -6.62
N LEU A 7 -2.51 7.44 -7.73
CA LEU A 7 -1.89 6.15 -8.02
C LEU A 7 -0.59 6.36 -8.79
N VAL A 8 0.53 5.88 -8.26
CA VAL A 8 1.79 5.83 -8.99
C VAL A 8 1.96 4.44 -9.60
N THR A 9 1.83 4.33 -10.92
CA THR A 9 1.68 3.04 -11.61
C THR A 9 3.00 2.51 -12.15
N ILE A 10 3.24 1.21 -11.97
CA ILE A 10 4.23 0.45 -12.74
C ILE A 10 3.50 -0.01 -14.00
N ASP A 11 3.59 0.79 -15.07
CA ASP A 11 2.90 0.57 -16.34
C ASP A 11 3.89 0.36 -17.49
N ASP A 12 3.37 -0.03 -18.66
CA ASP A 12 4.17 -0.28 -19.86
C ASP A 12 5.02 0.93 -20.26
N TYR A 13 4.48 2.15 -20.09
CA TYR A 13 5.24 3.38 -20.34
C TYR A 13 6.45 3.47 -19.42
N SER A 14 6.28 3.21 -18.13
CA SER A 14 7.38 3.23 -17.18
C SER A 14 8.39 2.12 -17.41
N LEU A 15 7.97 0.92 -17.82
CA LEU A 15 8.86 -0.16 -18.21
C LEU A 15 9.70 0.19 -19.44
N GLN A 16 9.12 0.90 -20.41
CA GLN A 16 9.87 1.39 -21.58
C GLN A 16 10.91 2.46 -21.21
N GLN A 17 10.59 3.34 -20.26
CA GLN A 17 11.48 4.44 -19.87
C GLN A 17 12.56 4.05 -18.85
N LEU A 18 12.23 3.17 -17.90
CA LEU A 18 13.10 2.82 -16.77
C LEU A 18 13.73 1.42 -16.91
N GLY A 19 13.30 0.66 -17.91
CA GLY A 19 13.77 -0.69 -18.17
C GLY A 19 12.96 -1.75 -17.43
N ARG A 20 13.50 -2.97 -17.45
CA ARG A 20 12.82 -4.18 -16.96
C ARG A 20 12.63 -4.15 -15.44
N TRP A 21 11.44 -4.55 -15.00
CA TRP A 21 11.11 -4.81 -13.60
C TRP A 21 11.72 -6.15 -13.12
N PRO A 22 12.19 -6.28 -11.86
CA PRO A 22 12.20 -5.28 -10.79
C PRO A 22 13.30 -4.22 -10.93
N TRP A 23 12.96 -2.99 -10.60
CA TRP A 23 13.89 -1.86 -10.64
C TRP A 23 14.79 -1.79 -9.40
N PRO A 24 15.99 -1.18 -9.52
CA PRO A 24 16.82 -0.83 -8.36
C PRO A 24 16.06 -0.02 -7.30
N ARG A 25 16.26 -0.34 -6.01
CA ARG A 25 15.58 0.38 -4.91
C ARG A 25 15.87 1.88 -4.87
N ALA A 26 16.99 2.32 -5.41
CA ALA A 26 17.28 3.74 -5.56
C ALA A 26 16.21 4.51 -6.37
N ILE A 27 15.56 3.87 -7.35
CA ILE A 27 14.47 4.49 -8.12
C ILE A 27 13.25 4.73 -7.22
N HIS A 28 12.88 3.78 -6.37
CA HIS A 28 11.82 3.97 -5.37
C HIS A 28 12.19 5.05 -4.34
N GLY A 29 13.47 5.15 -3.97
CA GLY A 29 13.96 6.22 -3.09
C GLY A 29 13.81 7.61 -3.73
N GLN A 30 14.10 7.75 -5.03
CA GLN A 30 13.90 9.00 -5.76
C GLN A 30 12.42 9.41 -5.86
N LEU A 31 11.53 8.44 -6.05
CA LEU A 31 10.08 8.67 -6.00
C LEU A 31 9.69 9.27 -4.65
N LEU A 32 10.13 8.66 -3.55
CA LEU A 32 9.81 9.12 -2.20
C LEU A 32 10.34 10.53 -1.92
N ASP A 33 11.55 10.87 -2.39
CA ASP A 33 12.08 12.23 -2.22
C ASP A 33 11.18 13.27 -2.89
N ARG A 34 10.60 12.94 -4.04
CA ARG A 34 9.70 13.86 -4.78
C ARG A 34 8.32 13.94 -4.16
N LEU A 35 7.77 12.82 -3.71
CA LEU A 35 6.51 12.82 -2.97
C LEU A 35 6.64 13.59 -1.66
N SER A 36 7.79 13.49 -0.99
CA SER A 36 8.10 14.28 0.21
C SER A 36 8.20 15.78 -0.12
N ALA A 37 8.87 16.14 -1.20
CA ALA A 37 8.97 17.53 -1.66
C ALA A 37 7.62 18.11 -2.12
N ALA A 38 6.69 17.27 -2.55
CA ALA A 38 5.30 17.61 -2.86
C ALA A 38 4.37 17.52 -1.63
N GLU A 39 4.93 17.32 -0.43
CA GLU A 39 4.19 17.27 0.85
C GLU A 39 3.06 16.23 0.88
N ALA A 40 3.27 15.07 0.23
CA ALA A 40 2.30 13.98 0.29
C ALA A 40 2.04 13.57 1.75
N LYS A 41 0.77 13.58 2.18
CA LYS A 41 0.38 13.31 3.58
C LYS A 41 0.77 11.91 4.06
N GLY A 42 0.73 10.94 3.17
CA GLY A 42 1.24 9.59 3.42
C GLY A 42 1.37 8.79 2.14
N VAL A 43 2.24 7.78 2.17
CA VAL A 43 2.51 6.91 1.03
C VAL A 43 2.38 5.47 1.49
N LEU A 44 1.79 4.61 0.68
CA LEU A 44 1.88 3.17 0.84
C LEU A 44 2.52 2.54 -0.40
N PHE A 45 3.31 1.49 -0.20
CA PHE A 45 3.78 0.66 -1.29
C PHE A 45 2.88 -0.56 -1.44
N ASP A 46 2.44 -0.83 -2.67
CA ASP A 46 1.93 -2.15 -3.06
C ASP A 46 3.03 -2.90 -3.83
N VAL A 47 4.19 -3.04 -3.18
CA VAL A 47 5.38 -3.71 -3.72
C VAL A 47 5.99 -4.53 -2.60
N ILE A 48 6.29 -5.79 -2.90
CA ILE A 48 6.92 -6.69 -1.94
C ILE A 48 8.41 -6.40 -1.84
N LEU A 49 8.86 -6.15 -0.61
CA LEU A 49 10.22 -5.76 -0.27
C LEU A 49 10.89 -6.74 0.70
N SER A 50 10.44 -7.99 0.71
CA SER A 50 10.89 -9.05 1.63
C SER A 50 12.28 -9.59 1.35
N GLU A 51 12.81 -9.37 0.15
CA GLU A 51 14.13 -9.81 -0.27
C GLU A 51 15.07 -8.61 -0.49
N PRO A 52 16.38 -8.77 -0.23
CA PRO A 52 17.37 -7.75 -0.53
C PRO A 52 17.29 -7.29 -1.98
N GLY A 53 17.49 -6.00 -2.20
CA GLY A 53 17.63 -5.45 -3.54
C GLY A 53 18.89 -5.96 -4.25
N SER A 54 19.09 -5.51 -5.49
CA SER A 54 20.25 -5.92 -6.29
C SER A 54 21.59 -5.56 -5.65
N THR A 55 21.63 -4.52 -4.80
CA THR A 55 22.81 -4.12 -4.02
C THR A 55 22.36 -3.53 -2.68
N VAL A 56 23.23 -3.63 -1.66
CA VAL A 56 23.00 -3.01 -0.35
C VAL A 56 22.88 -1.48 -0.45
N GLU A 57 23.64 -0.86 -1.35
CA GLU A 57 23.59 0.59 -1.62
C GLU A 57 22.17 1.04 -2.05
N ASN A 58 21.51 0.24 -2.90
CA ASN A 58 20.15 0.52 -3.34
C ASN A 58 19.16 0.44 -2.18
N ASP A 59 19.24 -0.61 -1.35
CA ASP A 59 18.37 -0.75 -0.18
C ASP A 59 18.60 0.38 0.82
N THR A 60 19.86 0.77 1.03
CA THR A 60 20.25 1.91 1.87
C THR A 60 19.67 3.21 1.35
N ARG A 61 19.66 3.43 0.02
CA ARG A 61 19.08 4.63 -0.59
C ARG A 61 17.58 4.74 -0.38
N LEU A 62 16.85 3.62 -0.45
CA LEU A 62 15.42 3.58 -0.18
C LEU A 62 15.13 3.71 1.32
N ALA A 63 15.88 3.02 2.18
CA ALA A 63 15.77 3.14 3.63
C ALA A 63 15.93 4.59 4.11
N ALA A 64 16.95 5.29 3.62
CA ALA A 64 17.18 6.69 3.94
C ALA A 64 16.01 7.58 3.48
N ALA A 65 15.40 7.30 2.33
CA ALA A 65 14.23 8.03 1.86
C ALA A 65 12.98 7.75 2.72
N LEU A 66 12.75 6.47 3.09
CA LEU A 66 11.68 6.08 4.02
C LEU A 66 11.80 6.80 5.36
N CYS A 67 13.01 6.77 5.95
CA CYS A 67 13.29 7.40 7.23
C CYS A 67 13.11 8.93 7.18
N ARG A 68 13.53 9.59 6.08
CA ARG A 68 13.32 11.04 5.90
C ARG A 68 11.85 11.41 5.73
N ALA A 69 11.10 10.63 4.96
CA ALA A 69 9.68 10.88 4.71
C ALA A 69 8.84 10.67 5.98
N GLY A 70 9.14 9.62 6.75
CA GLY A 70 8.51 9.36 8.06
C GLY A 70 7.02 8.97 8.02
N ASN A 71 6.39 8.96 6.85
CA ASN A 71 4.96 8.73 6.63
C ASN A 71 4.68 7.65 5.58
N VAL A 72 5.59 6.68 5.46
CA VAL A 72 5.51 5.61 4.45
C VAL A 72 5.18 4.27 5.09
N PHE A 73 4.17 3.58 4.56
CA PHE A 73 3.74 2.25 5.01
C PHE A 73 4.16 1.17 4.02
N LEU A 74 4.58 0.02 4.53
CA LEU A 74 5.06 -1.11 3.71
C LEU A 74 4.20 -2.35 3.92
N PRO A 75 4.04 -3.19 2.87
CA PRO A 75 3.27 -4.41 2.97
C PRO A 75 4.04 -5.49 3.72
N VAL A 76 3.32 -6.32 4.45
CA VAL A 76 3.79 -7.66 4.86
C VAL A 76 3.08 -8.71 4.02
N LEU A 77 3.85 -9.71 3.57
CA LEU A 77 3.27 -10.86 2.90
C LEU A 77 2.84 -11.90 3.91
N ARG A 78 1.81 -12.64 3.55
CA ARG A 78 1.41 -13.87 4.22
C ARG A 78 2.09 -15.05 3.55
N GLN A 79 2.72 -15.92 4.33
CA GLN A 79 3.22 -17.20 3.84
C GLN A 79 2.26 -18.33 4.23
N GLY A 80 1.74 -19.04 3.23
CA GLY A 80 0.91 -20.22 3.43
C GLY A 80 -0.58 -19.95 3.61
N VAL A 81 -1.33 -21.04 3.81
CA VAL A 81 -2.76 -21.06 4.16
C VAL A 81 -2.90 -21.45 5.62
N ALA A 82 -3.85 -20.85 6.33
CA ALA A 82 -4.12 -21.23 7.72
C ALA A 82 -4.48 -22.72 7.76
N ARG A 83 -3.64 -23.54 8.40
CA ARG A 83 -3.91 -24.96 8.67
C ARG A 83 -4.10 -25.13 10.17
N TYR A 84 -4.96 -26.06 10.55
CA TYR A 84 -5.22 -26.35 11.96
C TYR A 84 -3.90 -26.65 12.69
N GLY A 85 -3.57 -25.85 13.71
CA GLY A 85 -2.35 -25.99 14.51
C GLY A 85 -1.06 -25.42 13.90
N GLN A 86 -1.14 -24.64 12.81
CA GLN A 86 0.01 -23.92 12.23
C GLN A 86 -0.25 -22.41 12.25
N ASP A 87 0.68 -21.65 12.80
CA ASP A 87 0.62 -20.19 12.75
C ASP A 87 0.83 -19.72 11.31
N ILE A 88 0.08 -18.68 10.94
CA ILE A 88 0.29 -17.97 9.68
C ILE A 88 1.60 -17.19 9.81
N GLU A 89 2.61 -17.55 9.02
CA GLU A 89 3.87 -16.82 9.04
C GLU A 89 3.76 -15.53 8.20
N GLU A 90 4.31 -14.44 8.72
CA GLU A 90 4.41 -13.18 8.00
C GLU A 90 5.82 -13.01 7.46
N ILE A 91 5.93 -12.64 6.17
CA ILE A 91 7.19 -12.25 5.57
C ILE A 91 7.24 -10.71 5.56
N PRO A 92 7.99 -10.08 6.48
CA PRO A 92 8.12 -8.63 6.49
C PRO A 92 9.08 -8.15 5.40
N PRO A 93 9.10 -6.82 5.11
CA PRO A 93 10.20 -6.21 4.38
C PRO A 93 11.55 -6.50 5.02
N VAL A 94 12.64 -6.43 4.24
CA VAL A 94 13.99 -6.57 4.78
C VAL A 94 14.23 -5.58 5.93
N PRO A 95 15.00 -5.96 6.97
CA PRO A 95 15.11 -5.17 8.20
C PRO A 95 15.49 -3.71 7.98
N LEU A 96 16.37 -3.43 7.00
CA LEU A 96 16.83 -2.08 6.68
C LEU A 96 15.67 -1.15 6.26
N LEU A 97 14.71 -1.67 5.49
CA LEU A 97 13.53 -0.92 5.05
C LEU A 97 12.46 -0.89 6.14
N ARG A 98 12.25 -2.04 6.79
CA ARG A 98 11.26 -2.20 7.86
C ARG A 98 11.45 -1.20 9.00
N ASN A 99 12.69 -1.00 9.42
CA ASN A 99 13.01 -0.13 10.56
C ASN A 99 12.74 1.36 10.28
N CYS A 100 12.64 1.77 9.01
CA CYS A 100 12.31 3.13 8.59
C CYS A 100 10.84 3.31 8.20
N ALA A 101 10.05 2.22 8.07
CA ALA A 101 8.65 2.32 7.72
C ALA A 101 7.83 2.87 8.89
N ARG A 102 6.86 3.75 8.60
CA ARG A 102 5.92 4.27 9.60
C ARG A 102 5.04 3.18 10.19
N GLY A 103 4.69 2.19 9.39
CA GLY A 103 3.91 1.04 9.81
C GLY A 103 3.90 -0.05 8.76
N LEU A 104 3.50 -1.25 9.20
CA LEU A 104 3.41 -2.45 8.40
C LEU A 104 1.97 -2.95 8.39
N GLY A 105 1.43 -3.26 7.22
CA GLY A 105 0.07 -3.76 7.07
C GLY A 105 -0.03 -4.86 6.02
N HIS A 106 -1.08 -5.67 6.10
CA HIS A 106 -1.32 -6.71 5.09
C HIS A 106 -2.00 -6.12 3.85
N ILE A 107 -1.73 -6.70 2.69
CA ILE A 107 -2.35 -6.32 1.41
C ILE A 107 -3.28 -7.40 0.85
N ASN A 108 -3.47 -8.49 1.59
CA ASN A 108 -4.18 -9.64 1.06
C ASN A 108 -5.66 -9.33 0.86
N ALA A 109 -6.19 -9.85 -0.26
CA ALA A 109 -7.60 -9.88 -0.58
C ALA A 109 -7.98 -11.31 -0.95
N GLU A 110 -9.15 -11.76 -0.51
CA GLU A 110 -9.70 -13.04 -0.91
C GLU A 110 -10.74 -12.83 -2.00
N ALA A 111 -10.62 -13.62 -3.06
CA ALA A 111 -11.66 -13.71 -4.07
C ALA A 111 -12.82 -14.58 -3.55
N ASP A 112 -14.05 -14.22 -3.91
CA ASP A 112 -15.21 -15.06 -3.69
C ASP A 112 -15.13 -16.32 -4.59
N ALA A 113 -16.09 -17.24 -4.43
CA ALA A 113 -16.12 -18.50 -5.18
C ALA A 113 -16.12 -18.34 -6.72
N ASP A 114 -16.51 -17.16 -7.22
CA ASP A 114 -16.52 -16.81 -8.64
C ASP A 114 -15.26 -16.06 -9.10
N GLY A 115 -14.22 -15.98 -8.25
CA GLY A 115 -12.96 -15.32 -8.56
C GLY A 115 -12.98 -13.80 -8.43
N THR A 116 -14.10 -13.19 -8.04
CA THR A 116 -14.20 -11.74 -7.88
C THR A 116 -13.88 -11.32 -6.45
N VAL A 117 -12.98 -10.35 -6.28
CA VAL A 117 -12.69 -9.75 -4.97
C VAL A 117 -13.77 -8.72 -4.64
N ARG A 118 -14.62 -9.01 -3.66
CA ARG A 118 -15.67 -8.07 -3.19
C ARG A 118 -15.41 -7.50 -1.81
N SER A 119 -14.31 -7.89 -1.17
CA SER A 119 -14.00 -7.44 0.18
C SER A 119 -12.54 -7.68 0.56
N VAL A 120 -12.09 -6.97 1.60
CA VAL A 120 -10.79 -7.17 2.25
C VAL A 120 -11.00 -7.32 3.75
N TYR A 121 -10.15 -8.12 4.40
CA TYR A 121 -10.08 -8.10 5.86
C TYR A 121 -9.48 -6.78 6.34
N LEU A 122 -9.96 -6.26 7.46
CA LEU A 122 -9.36 -5.11 8.15
C LEU A 122 -8.17 -5.51 9.02
N ARG A 123 -8.16 -6.79 9.44
CA ARG A 123 -7.09 -7.40 10.21
C ARG A 123 -6.81 -8.81 9.73
N GLU A 124 -5.54 -9.17 9.63
CA GLU A 124 -5.12 -10.52 9.23
C GLU A 124 -3.72 -10.85 9.77
N GLY A 125 -3.39 -12.13 9.92
CA GLY A 125 -2.09 -12.61 10.37
C GLY A 125 -2.21 -13.55 11.57
N PRO A 126 -1.14 -13.76 12.35
CA PRO A 126 -1.15 -14.57 13.56
C PRO A 126 -2.25 -14.15 14.54
N MET A 127 -2.89 -15.10 15.21
CA MET A 127 -4.01 -14.83 16.13
C MET A 127 -3.66 -13.85 17.26
N LEU A 128 -2.43 -13.90 17.76
CA LEU A 128 -1.97 -13.08 18.88
C LEU A 128 -1.51 -11.68 18.45
N ALA A 129 -1.27 -11.46 17.16
CA ALA A 129 -0.73 -10.20 16.64
C ALA A 129 -1.19 -9.92 15.20
N PRO A 130 -2.50 -9.79 14.95
CA PRO A 130 -2.98 -9.54 13.60
C PRO A 130 -2.55 -8.14 13.13
N ARG A 131 -2.17 -8.04 11.87
CA ARG A 131 -1.84 -6.78 11.19
C ARG A 131 -3.10 -6.10 10.72
N ALA A 132 -3.11 -4.78 10.77
CA ALA A 132 -4.13 -4.01 10.08
C ALA A 132 -3.93 -4.09 8.56
N GLN A 133 -5.00 -3.89 7.80
CA GLN A 133 -4.92 -3.72 6.35
C GLN A 133 -4.09 -2.46 6.03
N LEU A 134 -3.25 -2.53 5.00
CA LEU A 134 -2.26 -1.49 4.71
C LEU A 134 -2.89 -0.12 4.40
N THR A 135 -3.95 -0.09 3.59
CA THR A 135 -4.71 1.12 3.27
C THR A 135 -5.39 1.71 4.50
N TRP A 136 -5.84 0.89 5.45
CA TRP A 136 -6.42 1.34 6.71
C TRP A 136 -5.41 2.16 7.54
N LEU A 137 -4.15 1.71 7.60
CA LEU A 137 -3.10 2.45 8.30
C LEU A 137 -2.84 3.83 7.67
N LEU A 138 -2.82 3.90 6.34
CA LEU A 138 -2.69 5.17 5.62
C LEU A 138 -3.91 6.07 5.87
N TYR A 139 -5.12 5.52 5.80
CA TYR A 139 -6.34 6.25 6.09
C TYR A 139 -6.31 6.88 7.49
N GLN A 140 -5.91 6.11 8.52
CA GLN A 140 -5.78 6.61 9.89
C GLN A 140 -4.80 7.78 10.03
N LEU A 141 -3.71 7.79 9.24
CA LEU A 141 -2.77 8.92 9.23
C LEU A 141 -3.39 10.19 8.65
N THR A 142 -4.34 10.06 7.72
CA THR A 142 -4.85 11.20 6.94
C THR A 142 -6.08 11.89 7.52
N GLU A 143 -6.71 11.32 8.57
CA GLU A 143 -7.95 11.80 9.23
C GLU A 143 -8.96 12.42 8.26
N ALA A 144 -9.26 11.70 7.18
CA ALA A 144 -10.21 12.15 6.17
C ALA A 144 -11.64 11.85 6.63
N GLU A 145 -12.23 12.80 7.37
CA GLU A 145 -13.61 12.88 7.85
C GLU A 145 -13.96 12.10 9.15
N PRO A 146 -14.59 12.75 10.16
CA PRO A 146 -15.15 12.07 11.34
C PRO A 146 -16.33 11.13 11.01
N ALA A 147 -16.75 11.04 9.74
CA ALA A 147 -17.88 10.26 9.27
C ALA A 147 -17.59 8.76 9.09
N PHE A 148 -16.32 8.33 9.13
CA PHE A 148 -15.95 6.91 9.09
C PHE A 148 -15.41 6.45 10.45
N PRO A 149 -15.99 5.40 11.05
CA PRO A 149 -15.74 5.04 12.43
C PRO A 149 -14.28 4.64 12.63
N HIS A 150 -13.80 4.77 13.87
CA HIS A 150 -12.63 4.02 14.36
C HIS A 150 -12.73 2.56 13.94
N MET A 151 -11.58 1.86 13.85
CA MET A 151 -11.54 0.46 13.43
C MET A 151 -12.62 -0.33 14.20
N PRO A 152 -13.64 -0.87 13.51
CA PRO A 152 -14.78 -1.43 14.21
C PRO A 152 -14.32 -2.57 15.15
N GLY A 153 -14.89 -2.61 16.36
CA GLY A 153 -14.51 -3.49 17.47
C GLY A 153 -14.76 -4.98 17.19
N PRO A 154 -14.91 -5.87 18.19
CA PRO A 154 -15.10 -7.30 17.93
C PRO A 154 -16.44 -7.63 17.22
N VAL A 155 -16.45 -8.83 16.62
CA VAL A 155 -17.33 -9.41 15.58
C VAL A 155 -18.84 -9.25 15.82
N ASN A 156 -19.59 -8.82 14.79
CA ASN A 156 -21.04 -9.02 14.68
C ASN A 156 -21.41 -9.37 13.23
N LEU A 157 -22.21 -10.43 13.03
CA LEU A 157 -22.28 -11.26 11.80
C LEU A 157 -23.47 -10.98 10.87
N ALA A 158 -24.20 -9.88 11.04
CA ALA A 158 -25.34 -9.54 10.18
C ALA A 158 -25.07 -8.25 9.40
N TRP A 159 -24.99 -8.29 8.06
CA TRP A 159 -24.82 -7.05 7.26
C TRP A 159 -25.44 -7.06 5.85
N PRO A 160 -26.03 -5.93 5.37
CA PRO A 160 -26.52 -5.75 4.00
C PRO A 160 -25.40 -5.35 3.00
N ARG A 161 -25.69 -5.29 1.70
CA ARG A 161 -24.69 -5.02 0.64
C ARG A 161 -24.00 -3.65 0.80
N GLY A 162 -22.67 -3.65 0.94
CA GLY A 162 -21.81 -2.45 1.01
C GLY A 162 -21.63 -1.93 2.44
N GLY A 163 -20.40 -1.98 2.96
CA GLY A 163 -20.08 -1.47 4.30
C GLY A 163 -18.83 -2.10 4.93
N CYS A 164 -18.28 -1.43 5.94
CA CYS A 164 -17.16 -1.92 6.75
C CYS A 164 -17.66 -2.50 8.07
N GLY A 165 -17.54 -3.82 8.21
CA GLY A 165 -17.75 -4.53 9.48
C GLY A 165 -16.47 -4.64 10.30
N PRO A 166 -16.54 -5.21 11.52
CA PRO A 166 -15.43 -5.34 12.47
C PRO A 166 -14.18 -6.05 11.93
N THR A 167 -14.35 -6.97 11.00
CA THR A 167 -13.28 -7.80 10.46
C THR A 167 -13.05 -7.64 8.96
N ARG A 168 -14.04 -7.12 8.22
CA ARG A 168 -14.04 -7.10 6.75
C ARG A 168 -14.78 -5.89 6.21
N CYS A 169 -14.20 -5.24 5.20
CA CYS A 169 -14.85 -4.19 4.42
C CYS A 169 -15.28 -4.75 3.06
N ALA A 170 -16.57 -4.64 2.75
CA ALA A 170 -17.13 -5.02 1.46
C ALA A 170 -17.23 -3.81 0.53
N PHE A 171 -16.81 -3.98 -0.72
CA PHE A 171 -16.87 -2.94 -1.75
C PHE A 171 -18.03 -3.20 -2.71
N PRO A 172 -18.85 -2.20 -3.02
CA PRO A 172 -19.89 -2.36 -4.03
C PRO A 172 -19.27 -2.47 -5.43
N LEU A 173 -19.52 -3.58 -6.14
CA LEU A 173 -19.27 -3.66 -7.58
C LEU A 173 -20.24 -2.72 -8.29
N SER A 174 -19.78 -1.52 -8.64
CA SER A 174 -20.53 -0.55 -9.43
C SER A 174 -19.86 -0.35 -10.79
N ALA A 175 -20.67 0.02 -11.79
CA ALA A 175 -20.34 0.21 -13.22
C ALA A 175 -19.08 1.12 -13.43
N PRO A 176 -18.46 1.16 -14.64
CA PRO A 176 -17.09 1.65 -14.82
C PRO A 176 -16.94 3.05 -14.23
N THR A 177 -16.27 3.11 -13.08
CA THR A 177 -16.05 4.32 -12.31
C THR A 177 -14.95 5.14 -12.98
N PRO A 178 -14.97 6.48 -12.87
CA PRO A 178 -13.78 7.27 -13.21
C PRO A 178 -12.61 6.74 -12.37
N ALA A 179 -11.47 6.47 -13.00
CA ALA A 179 -10.28 5.99 -12.31
C ALA A 179 -9.71 7.09 -11.40
N PHE A 180 -9.07 6.71 -10.30
CA PHE A 180 -8.25 7.65 -9.52
C PHE A 180 -7.22 8.33 -10.45
N PRO A 181 -6.83 9.59 -10.18
CA PRO A 181 -5.66 10.17 -10.82
C PRO A 181 -4.49 9.19 -10.78
N ALA A 182 -3.88 8.92 -11.94
CA ALA A 182 -2.75 8.02 -12.05
C ALA A 182 -1.57 8.74 -12.71
N CYS A 183 -0.38 8.55 -12.19
CA CYS A 183 0.86 9.03 -12.78
C CYS A 183 1.82 7.86 -12.98
N PRO A 184 2.36 7.67 -14.20
CA PRO A 184 3.39 6.66 -14.44
C PRO A 184 4.59 6.88 -13.53
N MET A 185 5.17 5.81 -12.99
CA MET A 185 6.34 5.89 -12.11
C MET A 185 7.50 6.64 -12.80
N SER A 186 7.69 6.43 -14.11
CA SER A 186 8.68 7.17 -14.91
C SER A 186 8.43 8.68 -14.99
N ALA A 187 7.18 9.13 -14.99
CA ALA A 187 6.84 10.55 -14.97
C ALA A 187 7.08 11.17 -13.58
N CYS A 188 6.84 10.41 -12.52
CA CYS A 188 7.20 10.80 -11.16
C CYS A 188 8.71 10.76 -10.91
N CYS A 189 9.50 9.93 -11.62
CA CYS A 189 10.97 9.77 -11.44
C CYS A 189 11.86 10.44 -12.52
N GLY A 190 11.30 10.96 -13.62
CA GLY A 190 12.08 11.63 -14.69
C GLY A 190 12.42 13.11 -14.43
N ALA A 191 13.43 13.65 -15.12
CA ALA A 191 13.88 15.05 -15.00
C ALA A 191 12.86 16.10 -15.52
N LYS A 192 11.88 15.67 -16.31
CA LYS A 192 10.76 16.50 -16.81
C LYS A 192 9.48 16.15 -16.04
N CYS A 193 9.49 16.34 -14.73
CA CYS A 193 8.28 16.20 -13.92
C CYS A 193 7.24 17.22 -14.43
N ARG A 194 6.15 16.76 -15.05
CA ARG A 194 5.05 17.66 -15.41
C ARG A 194 4.37 18.07 -14.11
N ARG A 195 4.26 19.38 -13.88
CA ARG A 195 3.57 19.95 -12.69
C ARG A 195 2.20 19.32 -12.46
N SER A 196 1.53 18.83 -13.50
CA SER A 196 0.24 18.13 -13.43
C SER A 196 0.23 16.82 -12.62
N CYS A 197 1.35 16.15 -12.35
CA CYS A 197 1.37 14.96 -11.47
C CYS A 197 1.52 15.31 -9.98
N CYS A 198 1.98 16.52 -9.63
CA CYS A 198 2.15 16.97 -8.24
C CYS A 198 1.22 18.15 -7.87
N ALA A 199 0.52 18.74 -8.84
CA ALA A 199 -0.37 19.88 -8.66
C ALA A 199 -1.84 19.47 -8.67
N THR A 200 -2.22 18.60 -7.73
CA THR A 200 -3.60 18.54 -7.25
C THR A 200 -3.54 18.86 -5.77
N GLY A 201 -3.60 20.16 -5.47
CA GLY A 201 -3.85 20.68 -4.14
C GLY A 201 -5.31 20.47 -3.72
#